data_AF-A0A6B2G9X1-F1
#
_entry.id   AF-A0A6B2G9X1-F1
#
_cell.length_a   1.000
_cell.length_b   1.000
_cell.length_c   1.000
_cell.angle_alpha   90.00
_cell.angle_beta   90.00
_cell.angle_gamma   90.00
#
_symmetry.space_group_name_H-M   'P 1'
#
loop_
_entity.id
_entity.type
_entity.pdbx_description
1 polymer ?
#
loop_
_entity_poly.entity_id
_entity_poly.type
_entity_poly.pdbx_seq_one_letter_code
_entity_poly.pdbx_strand_id
1 'polypeptide(L)'
;CFEVCTTYQDWMIGTHGVQITFNQSNRNYSATYLPDVPIEQGWDHYKTIHSLVRKSGYQGPICRFFLRSVKIVRYNSVKASATYQDYLESKFSKMPASPEETPH
;
A
#
# COMPACT_ATOMS: atom_id res chain seq x y z
N CYS A 1 -1.99 11.74 -3.01
CA CYS A 1 -3.06 11.80 -4.03
C CYS A 1 -3.22 10.41 -4.65
N PHE A 2 -4.41 10.10 -5.19
CA PHE A 2 -4.67 8.89 -5.98
C PHE A 2 -4.89 9.30 -7.43
N GLU A 3 -4.13 8.72 -8.36
CA GLU A 3 -4.13 9.10 -9.77
C GLU A 3 -4.29 7.86 -10.64
N VAL A 4 -5.16 7.91 -11.65
CA VAL A 4 -5.35 6.80 -12.59
C VAL A 4 -4.17 6.76 -13.56
N CYS A 5 -3.54 5.59 -13.68
CA CYS A 5 -2.46 5.36 -14.62
C CYS A 5 -2.99 5.20 -16.05
N THR A 6 -2.31 5.82 -17.02
CA THR A 6 -2.63 5.69 -18.46
C THR A 6 -2.19 4.34 -19.03
N THR A 7 -1.10 3.79 -18.49
CA THR A 7 -0.55 2.47 -18.85
C THR A 7 -0.17 1.71 -17.58
N TYR A 8 0.06 0.40 -17.69
CA TYR A 8 0.47 -0.40 -16.54
C TYR A 8 1.86 -0.04 -15.98
N GLN A 9 2.63 0.76 -16.72
CA GLN A 9 3.96 1.24 -16.36
C GLN A 9 3.95 2.70 -15.86
N ASP A 10 2.80 3.38 -15.88
CA ASP A 10 2.65 4.81 -15.55
C ASP A 10 2.66 5.06 -14.03
N TRP A 11 3.70 4.57 -13.36
CA TRP A 11 4.03 4.78 -11.96
C TRP A 11 5.51 4.46 -11.74
N MET A 12 6.11 5.03 -10.69
CA MET A 12 7.52 4.83 -10.37
C MET A 12 7.69 3.85 -9.22
N ILE A 13 8.45 2.78 -9.47
CA ILE A 13 8.82 1.75 -8.49
C ILE A 13 9.62 2.41 -7.34
N GLY A 14 9.30 2.04 -6.09
CA GLY A 14 9.93 2.61 -4.90
C GLY A 14 9.37 3.97 -4.47
N THR A 15 8.61 4.65 -5.33
CA THR A 15 8.00 5.95 -5.01
C THR A 15 6.50 5.85 -4.82
N HIS A 16 5.81 5.15 -5.73
CA HIS A 16 4.36 5.09 -5.73
C HIS A 16 3.87 3.74 -5.21
N GLY A 17 2.83 3.79 -4.37
CA GLY A 17 1.97 2.65 -4.13
C GLY A 17 1.05 2.46 -5.32
N VAL A 18 0.60 1.22 -5.53
CA VAL A 18 -0.26 0.86 -6.66
C VAL A 18 -1.44 0.04 -6.19
N GLN A 19 -2.61 0.40 -6.69
CA GLN A 19 -3.85 -0.34 -6.53
C GLN A 19 -4.36 -0.75 -7.90
N ILE A 20 -4.83 -1.99 -8.02
CA ILE A 20 -5.53 -2.47 -9.21
C ILE A 20 -7.02 -2.64 -8.94
N THR A 21 -7.83 -2.49 -9.97
CA THR A 21 -9.26 -2.81 -9.94
C THR A 21 -9.72 -3.30 -11.30
N PHE A 22 -10.48 -4.40 -11.33
CA PHE A 22 -11.07 -4.94 -12.55
C PHE A 22 -12.30 -5.80 -12.24
N ASN A 23 -13.13 -6.06 -13.24
CA ASN A 23 -14.28 -6.94 -13.14
C ASN A 23 -14.09 -8.18 -14.03
N GLN A 24 -14.40 -9.36 -13.51
CA GLN A 24 -14.42 -10.63 -14.24
C GLN A 24 -15.57 -11.49 -13.74
N SER A 25 -16.33 -12.09 -14.65
CA SER A 25 -17.45 -12.99 -14.34
C SER A 25 -18.42 -12.44 -13.29
N ASN A 26 -18.81 -11.17 -13.44
CA ASN A 26 -19.70 -10.46 -12.51
C ASN A 26 -19.15 -10.28 -11.08
N ARG A 27 -17.83 -10.45 -10.90
CA ARG A 27 -17.14 -10.23 -9.63
C ARG A 27 -16.09 -9.11 -9.77
N ASN A 28 -16.05 -8.24 -8.78
CA ASN A 28 -15.05 -7.19 -8.67
C ASN A 28 -13.81 -7.71 -7.93
N TYR A 29 -12.64 -7.35 -8.44
CA TYR A 29 -11.34 -7.69 -7.88
C TYR A 29 -10.54 -6.42 -7.62
N SER A 30 -9.86 -6.37 -6.48
CA SER A 30 -8.94 -5.30 -6.14
C SER A 30 -7.79 -5.83 -5.28
N ALA A 31 -6.64 -5.18 -5.39
CA ALA A 31 -5.48 -5.43 -4.56
C ALA A 31 -4.56 -4.21 -4.56
N THR A 32 -3.76 -4.07 -3.51
CA THR A 32 -2.88 -2.93 -3.31
C THR A 32 -1.49 -3.37 -2.83
N TYR A 33 -0.45 -2.71 -3.35
CA TYR A 33 0.91 -2.78 -2.84
C TYR A 33 1.44 -1.38 -2.49
N LEU A 34 2.23 -1.34 -1.42
CA LEU A 34 2.99 -0.16 -1.00
C LEU A 34 4.23 0.03 -1.89
N PRO A 35 4.81 1.24 -1.95
CA PRO A 35 5.97 1.53 -2.79
C PRO A 35 7.17 0.59 -2.59
N ASP A 36 7.36 0.09 -1.37
CA ASP A 36 8.52 -0.73 -1.02
C ASP A 36 8.38 -2.19 -1.46
N VAL A 37 7.16 -2.70 -1.65
CA VAL A 37 6.96 -4.12 -1.96
C VAL A 37 7.60 -4.51 -3.30
N PRO A 38 7.44 -3.75 -4.40
CA PRO A 38 8.15 -4.04 -5.64
C PRO A 38 9.68 -3.99 -5.50
N ILE A 39 10.21 -3.10 -4.65
CA ILE A 39 11.65 -2.96 -4.39
C ILE A 39 12.16 -4.18 -3.63
N GLU A 40 11.54 -4.52 -2.51
CA GLU A 40 11.92 -5.65 -1.64
C GLU A 40 11.93 -6.98 -2.41
N GLN A 41 11.03 -7.13 -3.37
CA GLN A 41 10.90 -8.35 -4.17
C GLN A 41 11.72 -8.33 -5.47
N GLY A 42 12.35 -7.21 -5.82
CA GLY A 42 13.04 -7.04 -7.11
C GLY A 42 12.09 -7.20 -8.31
N TRP A 43 10.86 -6.73 -8.19
CA TRP A 43 9.83 -6.82 -9.22
C TRP A 43 9.83 -5.59 -10.12
N ASP A 44 9.71 -5.83 -11.43
CA ASP A 44 9.34 -4.83 -12.42
C ASP A 44 7.82 -4.59 -12.42
N HIS A 45 7.35 -3.58 -13.17
CA HIS A 45 5.92 -3.25 -13.26
C HIS A 45 5.06 -4.44 -13.65
N TYR A 46 5.51 -5.28 -14.58
CA TYR A 46 4.74 -6.44 -15.04
C TYR A 46 4.58 -7.45 -13.91
N LYS A 47 5.68 -7.81 -13.23
CA LYS A 47 5.66 -8.73 -12.08
C LYS A 47 4.82 -8.18 -10.94
N THR A 48 4.90 -6.89 -10.65
CA THR A 48 4.08 -6.24 -9.62
C THR A 48 2.59 -6.35 -9.94
N ILE A 49 2.16 -5.94 -11.14
CA ILE A 49 0.74 -5.99 -11.53
C ILE A 49 0.25 -7.44 -11.62
N HIS A 50 1.05 -8.35 -12.18
CA HIS A 50 0.71 -9.77 -12.24
C HIS A 50 0.53 -10.36 -10.83
N SER A 51 1.43 -10.03 -9.90
CA SER A 51 1.33 -10.45 -8.50
C SER A 51 0.10 -9.85 -7.81
N LEU A 52 -0.22 -8.57 -8.05
CA LEU A 52 -1.45 -7.95 -7.54
C LEU A 52 -2.71 -8.64 -8.04
N VAL A 53 -2.77 -9.03 -9.31
CA VAL A 53 -3.90 -9.77 -9.88
C VAL A 53 -4.08 -11.09 -9.14
N ARG A 54 -3.00 -11.83 -8.87
CA ARG A 54 -3.06 -13.07 -8.07
C ARG A 54 -3.46 -12.79 -6.62
N LYS A 55 -2.92 -11.73 -6.01
CA LYS A 55 -3.26 -11.29 -4.65
C LYS A 55 -4.73 -10.89 -4.50
N SER A 56 -5.37 -10.38 -5.57
CA SER A 56 -6.80 -10.06 -5.58
C SER A 56 -7.71 -11.31 -5.48
N GLY A 57 -7.14 -12.51 -5.61
CA GLY A 57 -7.86 -13.77 -5.61
C GLY A 57 -8.32 -14.23 -7.00
N TYR A 58 -7.96 -13.52 -8.08
CA TYR A 58 -8.24 -13.96 -9.44
C TYR A 58 -7.32 -15.10 -9.85
N GLN A 59 -7.91 -16.22 -10.29
CA GLN A 59 -7.19 -17.44 -10.69
C GLN A 59 -7.21 -17.69 -12.21
N GLY A 60 -7.89 -16.84 -12.98
CA GLY A 60 -7.99 -16.99 -14.42
C GLY A 60 -6.71 -16.63 -15.18
N PRO A 61 -6.73 -16.76 -16.51
CA PRO A 61 -5.58 -16.46 -17.35
C PRO A 61 -5.22 -14.97 -17.33
N ILE A 62 -3.93 -14.67 -17.23
CA ILE A 62 -3.40 -13.30 -17.26
C ILE A 62 -2.63 -13.15 -18.57
N CYS A 63 -3.21 -12.47 -19.54
CA CYS A 63 -2.58 -12.16 -20.82
C CYS A 63 -2.32 -10.65 -20.97
N ARG A 64 -1.56 -10.25 -22.00
CA ARG A 64 -1.26 -8.83 -22.25
C ARG A 64 -2.51 -7.97 -22.47
N PHE A 65 -3.54 -8.51 -23.13
CA PHE A 65 -4.82 -7.81 -23.32
C PHE A 65 -5.56 -7.63 -22.01
N PHE A 66 -5.55 -8.64 -21.14
CA PHE A 66 -6.12 -8.55 -19.81
C PHE A 66 -5.46 -7.43 -18.99
N LEU A 67 -4.12 -7.35 -18.97
CA LEU A 67 -3.41 -6.30 -18.23
C LEU A 67 -3.77 -4.88 -18.70
N ARG A 68 -4.13 -4.69 -19.97
CA ARG A 68 -4.62 -3.40 -20.48
C ARG A 68 -6.03 -3.04 -19.99
N SER A 69 -6.84 -4.04 -19.61
CA SER A 69 -8.20 -3.83 -19.09
C SER A 69 -8.23 -3.55 -17.59
N VAL A 70 -7.12 -3.79 -16.89
CA VAL A 70 -7.00 -3.54 -15.45
C VAL A 70 -6.86 -2.04 -15.21
N LYS A 71 -7.78 -1.46 -14.42
CA LYS A 71 -7.63 -0.09 -13.94
C LYS A 71 -6.54 -0.07 -12.88
N ILE A 72 -5.53 0.76 -13.09
CA ILE A 72 -4.41 0.93 -12.16
C ILE A 72 -4.46 2.35 -11.62
N VAL A 73 -4.33 2.47 -10.30
CA VAL A 73 -4.29 3.74 -9.60
C VAL A 73 -2.98 3.80 -8.81
N ARG A 74 -2.18 4.83 -9.05
CA ARG A 74 -0.99 5.13 -8.26
C ARG A 74 -1.32 6.07 -7.12
N TYR A 75 -0.59 5.98 -6.03
CA TYR A 75 -0.68 6.94 -4.94
C TYR A 75 0.65 7.16 -4.23
N ASN A 76 0.84 8.37 -3.70
CA ASN A 76 1.95 8.69 -2.82
C ASN A 76 1.60 8.23 -1.40
N SER A 77 2.44 7.38 -0.80
CA SER A 77 2.35 7.06 0.62
C SER A 77 3.52 7.68 1.37
N VAL A 78 3.21 8.46 2.41
CA VAL A 78 4.19 8.83 3.41
C VAL A 78 4.20 7.71 4.45
N LYS A 79 5.29 6.95 4.53
CA LYS A 79 5.48 6.00 5.63
C LYS A 79 6.08 6.76 6.80
N ALA A 80 5.37 6.81 7.92
CA ALA A 80 5.95 7.12 9.22
C ALA A 80 6.11 5.78 9.96
N SER A 81 7.34 5.44 10.33
CA SER A 81 7.64 4.30 11.20
C SER A 81 7.87 4.83 12.61
N ALA A 82 7.21 4.26 13.61
CA ALA A 82 7.50 4.47 15.01
C ALA A 82 7.96 3.13 15.59
N THR A 83 9.04 3.16 16.36
CA THR A 83 9.47 2.01 17.16
C THR A 83 8.55 1.85 18.38
N TYR A 84 8.61 0.69 19.02
CA TYR A 84 7.92 0.48 20.30
C TYR A 84 8.40 1.46 21.38
N GLN A 85 9.67 1.88 21.33
CA GLN A 85 10.24 2.88 22.23
C GLN A 85 9.63 4.28 21.99
N ASP A 86 9.47 4.70 20.73
CA ASP A 86 8.81 5.97 20.38
C ASP A 86 7.36 6.03 20.91
N TYR A 87 6.66 4.89 20.88
CA TYR A 87 5.32 4.77 21.46
C TYR A 87 5.32 4.98 22.98
N LEU A 88 6.26 4.36 23.70
CA LEU A 88 6.37 4.50 25.16
C LEU A 88 6.70 5.94 25.55
N GLU A 89 7.67 6.58 24.89
CA GLU A 89 8.06 7.96 25.18
C GLU A 89 6.88 8.95 24.99
N SER A 90 6.08 8.74 23.95
CA SER A 90 4.87 9.53 23.70
C SER A 90 3.78 9.38 24.76
N LYS A 91 3.72 8.22 25.44
CA LYS A 91 2.80 7.92 26.54
C LYS A 91 3.28 8.53 27.86
N PHE A 92 4.59 8.49 28.12
CA PHE A 92 5.18 9.05 29.34
C PHE A 92 5.20 10.59 29.33
N SER A 93 5.32 11.23 28.16
CA SER A 93 5.26 12.70 28.03
C SER A 93 3.85 13.30 28.30
N LYS A 94 2.79 12.49 28.36
CA LYS A 94 1.39 12.97 28.50
C LYS A 94 0.75 12.72 29.87
N MET A 95 1.53 12.32 30.87
CA MET A 95 1.01 12.26 32.24
C MET A 95 1.09 13.66 32.89
N PRO A 96 -0.04 14.28 33.28
CA PRO A 96 0.03 15.43 34.17
C PRO A 96 0.67 14.97 35.49
N ALA A 97 1.65 15.73 35.98
CA ALA A 97 2.22 15.51 37.30
C ALA A 97 1.09 15.56 38.34
N SER A 98 0.90 14.48 39.10
CA SER A 98 0.01 14.51 40.28
C SER A 98 0.55 15.55 41.27
N PRO A 99 -0.32 16.39 41.86
CA PRO A 99 0.09 17.30 42.92
C PRO A 99 0.51 16.51 44.16
N GLU A 100 1.65 16.91 44.69
CA GLU A 100 2.34 16.44 45.89
C GLU A 100 1.39 16.47 47.12
N GLU A 101 1.27 15.33 47.82
CA GLU A 101 0.57 15.24 49.11
C GLU A 101 1.43 15.90 50.20
N THR A 102 0.97 17.01 50.78
CA THR A 102 1.54 17.60 52.00
C THR A 102 0.94 16.94 53.24
N PRO A 103 1.74 16.36 54.17
CA PRO A 103 1.21 15.78 55.40
C PRO A 103 0.84 16.87 56.43
N HIS A 104 -0.27 16.66 57.15
CA HIS A 104 -0.64 17.39 58.37
C HIS A 104 -0.47 16.49 59.58
#